data_AF-A0A7S3DP03-F1
#
_entry.id   AF-A0A7S3DP03-F1
#
_cell.length_a   1.000
_cell.length_b   1.000
_cell.length_c   1.000
_cell.angle_alpha   90.00
_cell.angle_beta   90.00
_cell.angle_gamma   90.00
#
_symmetry.space_group_name_H-M   'P 1'
#
loop_
_entity.id
_entity.type
_entity.pdbx_description
1 polymer ?
#
loop_
_entity_poly.entity_id
_entity_poly.type
_entity_poly.pdbx_seq_one_letter_code
_entity_poly.pdbx_strand_id
1 'polypeptide(L)'
;VGWSLAMVVLCCALTSAAWVVRHRQARPVLTMQPLFLVTICIGICIMGSSLVPLSFDDENMSVRSVDMACMSVPWLLSIGFSVTFSALFSKLWRINRLFGATRFRRMQVREKDVILPAACI
;
A
#
# COMPACT_ATOMS: atom_id res chain seq x y z
N VAL A 1 -7.75 -17.54 -13.80
CA VAL A 1 -7.30 -17.58 -12.38
C VAL A 1 -6.75 -16.25 -11.86
N GLY A 2 -5.99 -15.48 -12.65
CA GLY A 2 -5.46 -14.20 -12.19
C GLY A 2 -6.53 -13.16 -11.84
N TRP A 3 -7.58 -13.04 -12.66
CA TRP A 3 -8.73 -12.15 -12.41
C TRP A 3 -9.46 -12.41 -11.09
N SER A 4 -9.67 -13.68 -10.74
CA SER A 4 -10.31 -14.06 -9.47
C SER A 4 -9.46 -13.67 -8.26
N LEU A 5 -8.13 -13.84 -8.36
CA LEU A 5 -7.20 -13.45 -7.30
C LEU A 5 -7.14 -11.93 -7.15
N ALA A 6 -7.09 -11.20 -8.27
CA ALA A 6 -7.11 -9.73 -8.27
C ALA A 6 -8.38 -9.18 -7.61
N MET A 7 -9.55 -9.74 -7.95
CA MET A 7 -10.83 -9.36 -7.35
C MET A 7 -10.85 -9.59 -5.84
N VAL A 8 -10.43 -10.78 -5.38
CA VAL A 8 -10.41 -11.09 -3.94
C VAL A 8 -9.48 -10.15 -3.18
N VAL A 9 -8.28 -9.88 -3.71
CA VAL A 9 -7.31 -8.96 -3.09
C VAL A 9 -7.86 -7.54 -3.03
N LEU A 10 -8.41 -7.02 -4.13
CA LEU A 10 -8.97 -5.67 -4.18
C LEU A 10 -10.19 -5.52 -3.27
N CYS A 11 -11.10 -6.50 -3.24
CA CYS A 11 -12.24 -6.49 -2.34
C CYS A 11 -11.81 -6.53 -0.87
N CYS A 12 -10.88 -7.40 -0.49
CA CYS A 12 -10.33 -7.47 0.87
C CYS A 12 -9.61 -6.17 1.26
N ALA A 13 -8.84 -5.57 0.35
CA ALA A 13 -8.15 -4.30 0.60
C ALA A 13 -9.13 -3.14 0.76
N LEU A 14 -10.17 -3.05 -0.07
CA LEU A 14 -11.18 -1.99 0.01
C LEU A 14 -12.07 -2.13 1.24
N THR A 15 -12.50 -3.35 1.57
CA THR A 15 -13.31 -3.60 2.79
C THR A 15 -12.52 -3.30 4.05
N SER A 16 -11.25 -3.73 4.12
CA SER A 16 -10.37 -3.38 5.25
C SER A 16 -10.11 -1.88 5.32
N ALA A 17 -9.81 -1.20 4.21
CA ALA A 17 -9.64 0.25 4.20
C ALA A 17 -10.91 1.00 4.65
N ALA A 18 -12.08 0.60 4.16
CA ALA A 18 -13.36 1.16 4.57
C ALA A 18 -13.65 0.91 6.05
N TRP A 19 -13.36 -0.31 6.55
CA TRP A 19 -13.52 -0.64 7.96
C TRP A 19 -12.61 0.21 8.85
N VAL A 20 -11.35 0.40 8.43
CA VAL A 20 -10.38 1.26 9.13
C VAL A 20 -10.84 2.71 9.16
N VAL A 21 -11.38 3.24 8.06
CA VAL A 21 -11.92 4.60 7.98
C VAL A 21 -13.19 4.74 8.84
N ARG A 22 -14.05 3.74 8.87
CA ARG A 22 -15.30 3.79 9.64
C ARG A 22 -15.06 3.61 11.14
N HIS A 23 -14.09 2.78 11.53
CA HIS A 23 -13.73 2.50 12.93
C HIS A 23 -12.40 3.16 13.33
N ARG A 24 -12.13 4.40 12.89
CA ARG A 24 -10.89 5.14 13.26
C ARG A 24 -10.67 5.26 14.77
N GLN A 25 -11.74 5.21 15.55
CA GLN A 25 -11.74 5.34 17.01
C GLN A 25 -11.64 4.00 17.75
N ALA A 26 -11.67 2.86 17.04
CA ALA A 26 -11.51 1.57 17.67
C ALA A 26 -10.08 1.42 18.22
N ARG A 27 -9.96 0.86 19.43
CA ARG A 27 -8.65 0.66 20.09
C ARG A 27 -7.60 -0.01 19.20
N PRO A 28 -7.92 -1.03 18.38
CA PRO A 28 -6.94 -1.65 17.47
C PRO A 28 -6.38 -0.69 16.41
N VAL A 29 -7.20 0.23 15.89
CA VAL A 29 -6.80 1.19 14.85
C VAL A 29 -5.97 2.32 15.47
N LEU A 30 -6.33 2.75 16.68
CA LEU A 30 -5.60 3.78 17.42
C LEU A 30 -4.21 3.32 17.88
N THR A 31 -4.07 2.07 18.34
CA THR A 31 -2.76 1.51 18.74
C THR A 31 -1.82 1.38 17.56
N MET A 32 -2.33 0.96 16.40
CA MET A 32 -1.54 0.84 15.18
C MET A 32 -1.31 2.16 14.45
N GLN A 33 -2.00 3.24 14.83
CA GLN A 33 -2.03 4.52 14.13
C GLN A 33 -2.78 4.41 12.79
N PRO A 34 -3.87 5.18 12.61
CA PRO A 34 -4.77 5.03 11.47
C PRO A 34 -4.07 5.25 10.13
N LEU A 35 -3.11 6.17 10.06
CA LEU A 35 -2.35 6.43 8.83
C LEU A 35 -1.59 5.22 8.32
N PHE A 36 -0.86 4.52 9.18
CA PHE A 36 -0.04 3.40 8.77
C PHE A 36 -0.88 2.31 8.10
N LEU A 37 -2.06 2.08 8.68
CA LEU A 37 -3.00 1.08 8.20
C LEU A 37 -3.56 1.48 6.82
N VAL A 38 -3.86 2.77 6.61
CA VAL A 38 -4.28 3.31 5.32
C VAL A 38 -3.17 3.24 4.27
N THR A 39 -1.93 3.59 4.62
CA THR A 39 -0.78 3.53 3.69
C THR A 39 -0.50 2.10 3.21
N ILE A 40 -0.61 1.10 4.09
CA ILE A 40 -0.48 -0.31 3.70
C ILE A 40 -1.62 -0.73 2.77
N CYS A 41 -2.86 -0.35 3.07
CA CYS A 41 -3.99 -0.67 2.18
C CYS A 41 -3.78 -0.07 0.79
N ILE A 42 -3.28 1.16 0.70
CA ILE A 42 -2.94 1.81 -0.58
C ILE A 42 -1.86 1.02 -1.32
N GLY A 43 -0.77 0.62 -0.64
CA GLY A 43 0.28 -0.21 -1.23
C GLY A 43 -0.25 -1.54 -1.78
N ILE A 44 -1.14 -2.21 -1.03
CA ILE A 44 -1.79 -3.46 -1.44
C ILE A 44 -2.73 -3.23 -2.63
N CYS A 45 -3.47 -2.12 -2.69
CA CYS A 45 -4.30 -1.81 -3.85
C CYS A 45 -3.45 -1.60 -5.12
N ILE A 46 -2.32 -0.89 -5.01
CA ILE A 46 -1.40 -0.65 -6.13
C ILE A 46 -0.79 -1.98 -6.61
N MET A 47 -0.28 -2.81 -5.68
CA MET A 47 0.21 -4.15 -6.05
C MET A 47 -0.91 -5.04 -6.60
N GLY A 48 -2.11 -4.98 -6.03
CA GLY A 48 -3.28 -5.72 -6.49
C GLY A 48 -3.68 -5.34 -7.92
N SER A 49 -3.56 -4.06 -8.28
CA SER A 49 -3.86 -3.59 -9.62
C SER A 49 -2.86 -4.08 -10.68
N SER A 50 -1.64 -4.49 -10.30
CA SER A 50 -0.69 -5.12 -11.24
C SER A 50 -1.07 -6.55 -11.64
N LEU A 51 -1.96 -7.22 -10.89
CA LEU A 51 -2.48 -8.53 -11.29
C LEU A 51 -3.42 -8.45 -12.49
N VAL A 52 -4.03 -7.29 -12.74
CA VAL A 52 -4.91 -7.07 -13.90
C VAL A 52 -4.14 -7.17 -15.21
N PRO A 53 -3.07 -6.39 -15.46
CA PRO A 53 -2.27 -6.50 -16.67
C PRO A 53 -1.63 -7.89 -16.84
N LEU A 54 -1.24 -8.54 -15.73
CA LEU A 54 -0.68 -9.89 -15.74
C LEU A 54 -1.69 -10.97 -16.16
N SER A 55 -2.99 -10.69 -16.08
CA SER A 55 -4.05 -11.66 -16.38
C SER A 55 -4.58 -11.56 -17.80
N PHE A 56 -4.07 -10.65 -18.64
CA PHE A 56 -4.41 -10.62 -20.06
C PHE A 56 -3.57 -11.66 -20.80
N ASP A 57 -4.25 -12.57 -21.50
CA ASP A 57 -3.63 -13.52 -22.42
C ASP A 57 -3.59 -12.97 -23.85
N ASP A 58 -2.57 -13.37 -24.60
CA ASP A 58 -2.31 -12.95 -26.00
C ASP A 58 -3.44 -13.37 -26.97
N GLU A 59 -4.29 -14.30 -26.57
CA GLU A 59 -5.33 -14.88 -27.43
C GLU A 59 -6.53 -13.94 -27.67
N ASN A 60 -6.76 -12.96 -26.79
CA ASN A 60 -7.98 -12.13 -26.79
C ASN A 60 -7.73 -10.64 -27.05
N MET A 61 -6.48 -10.19 -27.23
CA MET A 61 -6.12 -8.77 -27.29
C MET A 61 -5.05 -8.48 -28.35
N SER A 62 -5.01 -7.24 -28.84
CA SER A 62 -3.97 -6.81 -29.79
C SER A 62 -2.59 -6.80 -29.12
N VAL A 63 -1.55 -7.29 -29.81
CA VAL A 63 -0.14 -7.35 -29.37
C VAL A 63 0.34 -6.07 -28.67
N ARG A 64 -0.07 -4.90 -29.19
CA ARG A 64 0.31 -3.59 -28.63
C ARG A 64 -0.24 -3.35 -27.22
N SER A 65 -1.44 -3.86 -26.92
CA SER A 65 -2.05 -3.75 -25.59
C SER A 65 -1.37 -4.66 -24.58
N VAL A 66 -0.96 -5.85 -25.02
CA VAL A 66 -0.25 -6.83 -24.18
C VAL A 66 1.16 -6.33 -23.83
N ASP A 67 1.88 -5.74 -24.77
CA ASP A 67 3.19 -5.13 -24.50
C ASP A 67 3.12 -4.02 -23.45
N MET A 68 2.15 -3.10 -23.57
CA MET A 68 1.96 -2.02 -22.60
C MET A 68 1.59 -2.57 -21.22
N ALA A 69 0.72 -3.58 -21.17
CA ALA A 69 0.35 -4.25 -19.93
C ALA A 69 1.57 -4.88 -19.27
N CYS A 70 2.38 -5.63 -20.02
CA CYS A 70 3.59 -6.31 -19.53
C CYS A 70 4.61 -5.32 -18.95
N MET A 71 4.84 -4.18 -19.63
CA MET A 71 5.76 -3.14 -19.15
C MET A 71 5.26 -2.41 -17.90
N SER A 72 3.94 -2.33 -17.70
CA SER A 72 3.35 -1.69 -16.52
C SER A 72 3.50 -2.52 -15.23
N VAL A 73 3.50 -3.85 -15.33
CA VAL A 73 3.60 -4.77 -14.16
C VAL A 73 4.76 -4.43 -13.21
N PRO A 74 6.03 -4.34 -13.66
CA PRO A 74 7.16 -4.06 -12.77
C PRO A 74 7.07 -2.67 -12.12
N TRP A 75 6.49 -1.68 -12.81
CA TRP A 75 6.29 -0.34 -12.28
C TRP A 75 5.30 -0.35 -11.12
N LEU A 76 4.12 -0.94 -11.31
CA LEU A 76 3.10 -1.02 -10.26
C LEU A 76 3.57 -1.83 -9.06
N LEU A 77 4.26 -2.97 -9.29
CA LEU A 77 4.83 -3.76 -8.20
C LEU A 77 5.90 -3.01 -7.43
N SER A 78 6.83 -2.33 -8.11
CA SER A 78 7.90 -1.56 -7.48
C SER A 78 7.37 -0.43 -6.59
N ILE A 79 6.39 0.33 -7.09
CA ILE A 79 5.78 1.42 -6.33
C ILE A 79 5.02 0.88 -5.12
N GLY A 80 4.16 -0.11 -5.32
CA GLY A 80 3.36 -0.66 -4.22
C GLY A 80 4.21 -1.34 -3.14
N PHE A 81 5.26 -2.06 -3.54
CA PHE A 81 6.24 -2.65 -2.64
C PHE A 81 7.00 -1.58 -1.85
N SER A 82 7.52 -0.56 -2.52
CA SER A 82 8.27 0.54 -1.88
C SER A 82 7.43 1.29 -0.84
N VAL A 83 6.16 1.58 -1.16
CA VAL A 83 5.22 2.24 -0.23
C VAL A 83 5.00 1.37 1.02
N THR A 84 4.80 0.07 0.82
CA THR A 84 4.55 -0.86 1.93
C THR A 84 5.79 -1.04 2.81
N PHE A 85 6.97 -1.21 2.22
CA PHE A 85 8.24 -1.32 2.95
C PHE A 85 8.59 -0.02 3.68
N SER A 86 8.37 1.14 3.07
CA SER A 86 8.58 2.44 3.71
C SER A 86 7.70 2.63 4.95
N ALA A 87 6.42 2.22 4.86
CA ALA A 87 5.50 2.25 5.99
C ALA A 87 5.95 1.33 7.13
N LEU A 88 6.37 0.10 6.81
CA LEU A 88 6.88 -0.88 7.78
C LEU A 88 8.16 -0.38 8.46
N PHE A 89 9.10 0.15 7.69
CA PHE A 89 10.36 0.67 8.20
C PHE A 89 10.15 1.88 9.11
N SER A 90 9.23 2.79 8.78
CA SER A 90 8.87 3.92 9.65
C SER A 90 8.38 3.46 11.03
N LYS A 91 7.61 2.37 11.08
CA LYS A 91 7.19 1.79 12.36
C LYS A 91 8.34 1.12 13.10
N LEU A 92 9.14 0.30 12.40
CA LEU A 92 10.26 -0.40 13.00
C LEU A 92 11.27 0.58 13.59
N TRP A 93 11.60 1.65 12.86
CA TRP A 93 12.51 2.69 13.31
C TRP A 93 11.98 3.43 14.55
N ARG A 94 10.68 3.75 14.58
CA ARG A 94 10.05 4.38 15.75
C ARG A 94 10.09 3.48 16.98
N ILE A 95 9.85 2.18 16.81
CA ILE A 95 9.91 1.20 17.89
C ILE A 95 11.35 1.06 18.39
N ASN A 96 12.31 0.85 17.49
CA ASN A 96 13.72 0.73 17.82
C ASN A 96 14.23 1.97 18.58
N ARG A 97 13.81 3.16 18.16
CA ARG A 97 14.15 4.42 18.84
C ARG A 97 13.46 4.58 20.19
N LEU A 98 12.27 4.02 20.39
CA LEU A 98 11.58 4.01 21.68
C LEU A 98 12.29 3.08 22.67
N PHE A 99 12.74 1.91 22.22
CA PHE A 99 13.51 0.96 23.04
C PHE A 99 14.90 1.50 23.40
N GLY A 100 15.54 2.28 22.51
CA GLY A 100 16.85 2.89 22.77
C GLY A 100 16.83 4.22 23.55
N ALA A 101 15.66 4.84 23.74
CA ALA A 101 15.56 6.15 24.40
C ALA A 101 15.13 6.02 25.87
N THR A 102 16.06 6.24 26.80
CA THR A 102 15.79 6.41 28.24
C THR A 102 14.97 7.68 28.57
N ARG A 103 14.76 8.58 27.60
CA ARG A 103 13.91 9.78 27.72
C ARG A 103 12.83 9.81 26.63
N PHE A 104 11.58 9.63 27.04
CA PHE A 104 10.40 9.67 26.16
C PHE A 104 10.17 11.06 25.56
N ARG A 105 10.75 11.35 24.38
CA ARG A 105 10.35 12.54 23.58
C ARG A 105 9.40 12.11 22.46
N ARG A 106 8.15 12.57 22.55
CA ARG A 106 7.06 12.25 21.63
C ARG A 106 7.35 12.85 20.25
N MET A 107 7.77 12.02 19.31
CA MET A 107 7.97 12.44 17.92
C MET A 107 6.67 12.22 17.14
N GLN A 108 5.96 13.32 16.86
CA GLN A 108 4.88 13.34 15.87
C GLN A 108 5.48 13.56 14.50
N VAL A 109 5.56 12.51 13.69
CA VAL A 109 5.75 12.63 12.24
C VAL A 109 4.39 13.06 11.67
N ARG A 110 4.33 14.24 11.07
CA ARG A 110 3.11 14.80 10.48
C ARG A 110 2.95 14.27 9.06
N GLU A 111 1.68 14.08 8.71
CA GLU A 111 1.14 13.39 7.53
C GLU A 111 1.33 14.19 6.22
N LYS A 112 1.87 15.41 6.32
CA LYS A 112 1.89 16.39 5.24
C LYS A 112 3.09 16.26 4.29
N ASP A 113 4.11 15.51 4.68
CA ASP A 113 5.35 15.37 3.91
C ASP A 113 5.38 14.16 2.97
N VAL A 114 4.34 13.31 2.99
CA VAL A 114 4.26 12.10 2.14
C VAL A 114 3.45 12.35 0.85
N ILE A 115 2.63 13.40 0.82
CA ILE A 115 1.80 13.73 -0.34
C ILE A 115 2.61 14.50 -1.40
N LEU A 116 3.56 15.35 -0.97
CA LEU A 116 4.42 16.11 -1.88
C LEU A 116 5.35 15.23 -2.74
N PRO A 117 6.04 14.20 -2.19
CA PRO A 117 6.91 13.33 -3.00
C PRO A 117 6.14 12.41 -3.95
N ALA A 118 4.88 12.08 -3.62
CA ALA A 118 4.02 11.24 -4.46
C ALA A 118 3.40 12.00 -5.65
N ALA A 119 3.33 13.33 -5.60
CA ALA A 119 2.85 14.19 -6.69
C ALA A 119 3.97 14.66 -7.64
N CYS A 120 5.24 14.51 -7.22
CA CYS A 120 6.43 14.83 -8.03
C CYS A 120 7.07 13.61 -8.71
N ILE A 121 6.43 12.43 -8.62
CA ILE A 121 6.71 11.26 -9.46
C ILE A 121 5.76 11.26 -10.66
#